data_AF-A0A7V8QXY1-F1
#
_entry.id   AF-A0A7V8QXY1-F1
#
_cell.length_a   1.000
_cell.length_b   1.000
_cell.length_c   1.000
_cell.angle_alpha   90.00
_cell.angle_beta   90.00
_cell.angle_gamma   90.00
#
_symmetry.space_group_name_H-M   'P 1'
#
loop_
_entity.id
_entity.type
_entity.pdbx_description
1 polymer ?
#
loop_
_entity_poly.entity_id
_entity_poly.type
_entity_poly.pdbx_seq_one_letter_code
_entity_poly.pdbx_strand_id
1 'polypeptide(L)'
;MSQATTFSVPTTGPATPSLMAARMDDSLRALLSGNSGASRPAYAVAGTVWVSTATAGQLKLYLYDGADDILLMVVDTATNAVTFSGLGAAINAATAKTAPIGADKLGIWDSAAGDTKSLTLTVLSTFLAPLLGPDFVQGGIVLPNGSTPLTHLDIAAFTVKALSKFASSASTLTKNINGTWVAGNGGGLDTGTKAANATYFVYALRKQSDGSGEVVLSTSATVGGVNLSLLTGYDVLAPIGVALTDGSSNIREFIMNSRDEYTYTTPIREVTNAAISTTSALLAITVPNGVKVKANLRFMFSSGATTNSALFHDPAQGTLVAGGNDAGGNVGTIQVASGFAVGSDEIWTNTSMQIRRVSGASGSIWIWTDGFTFPCKRTA
;
A
#
# COMPACT_ATOMS: atom_id res chain seq x y z
N MET A 1 -48.49 -37.49 -13.87
CA MET A 1 -49.92 -37.61 -13.46
C MET A 1 -50.73 -36.64 -14.30
N SER A 2 -51.94 -36.99 -14.75
CA SER A 2 -52.85 -36.00 -15.36
C SER A 2 -53.24 -34.95 -14.30
N GLN A 3 -53.30 -33.68 -14.71
CA GLN A 3 -53.70 -32.57 -13.85
C GLN A 3 -55.16 -32.74 -13.43
N ALA A 4 -55.47 -32.49 -12.16
CA ALA A 4 -56.84 -32.49 -11.67
C ALA A 4 -57.64 -31.39 -12.36
N THR A 5 -58.91 -31.64 -12.64
CA THR A 5 -59.78 -30.72 -13.40
C THR A 5 -60.81 -30.02 -12.53
N THR A 6 -61.12 -30.55 -11.35
CA THR A 6 -62.11 -29.97 -10.45
C THR A 6 -61.79 -30.27 -8.99
N PHE A 7 -61.88 -29.24 -8.14
CA PHE A 7 -61.75 -29.35 -6.69
C PHE A 7 -63.09 -29.02 -6.03
N SER A 8 -64.02 -29.97 -6.08
CA SER A 8 -65.38 -29.79 -5.54
C SER A 8 -66.14 -31.12 -5.49
N VAL A 9 -67.30 -31.12 -4.85
CA VAL A 9 -68.30 -32.20 -4.87
C VAL A 9 -69.40 -31.88 -5.89
N PRO A 10 -70.23 -32.84 -6.34
CA PRO A 10 -71.38 -32.57 -7.18
C PRO A 10 -72.34 -31.57 -6.51
N THR A 11 -72.72 -30.50 -7.22
CA THR A 11 -73.56 -29.41 -6.69
C THR A 11 -75.02 -29.47 -7.17
N THR A 12 -75.34 -30.37 -8.10
CA THR A 12 -76.70 -30.63 -8.60
C THR A 12 -77.06 -32.09 -8.40
N GLY A 13 -78.28 -32.36 -7.93
CA GLY A 13 -78.76 -33.69 -7.57
C GLY A 13 -79.92 -34.18 -8.44
N PRO A 14 -80.17 -35.52 -8.44
CA PRO A 14 -79.41 -36.56 -7.74
C PRO A 14 -78.14 -36.97 -8.50
N ALA A 15 -76.99 -36.99 -7.81
CA ALA A 15 -75.70 -37.44 -8.36
C ALA A 15 -75.49 -38.94 -8.08
N THR A 16 -74.88 -39.67 -9.02
CA THR A 16 -74.57 -41.09 -8.83
C THR A 16 -73.40 -41.29 -7.86
N PRO A 17 -73.33 -42.42 -7.12
CA PRO A 17 -72.16 -42.73 -6.28
C PRO A 17 -70.83 -42.73 -7.05
N SER A 18 -70.85 -43.17 -8.31
CA SER A 18 -69.68 -43.16 -9.19
C SER A 18 -69.17 -41.75 -9.50
N LEU A 19 -70.08 -40.79 -9.73
CA LEU A 19 -69.73 -39.39 -9.96
C LEU A 19 -69.13 -38.75 -8.71
N MET A 20 -69.69 -39.05 -7.53
CA MET A 20 -69.14 -38.57 -6.26
C MET A 20 -67.71 -39.08 -6.03
N ALA A 21 -67.48 -40.39 -6.21
CA ALA A 21 -66.15 -41.00 -6.04
C ALA A 21 -65.11 -40.38 -6.99
N ALA A 22 -65.48 -40.15 -8.27
CA ALA A 22 -64.58 -39.51 -9.24
C ALA A 22 -64.20 -38.08 -8.83
N ARG A 23 -65.14 -37.29 -8.28
CA ARG A 23 -64.87 -35.92 -7.80
C ARG A 23 -63.96 -35.89 -6.56
N MET A 24 -64.17 -36.84 -5.65
CA MET A 24 -63.31 -37.00 -4.48
C MET A 24 -61.88 -37.38 -4.87
N ASP A 25 -61.72 -38.33 -5.81
CA ASP A 25 -60.41 -38.74 -6.30
C ASP A 25 -59.66 -37.59 -6.97
N ASP A 26 -60.34 -36.79 -7.81
CA ASP A 26 -59.73 -35.63 -8.48
C ASP A 26 -59.24 -34.57 -7.47
N SER A 27 -60.03 -34.32 -6.42
CA SER A 27 -59.67 -33.39 -5.34
C SER A 27 -58.48 -33.91 -4.51
N LEU A 28 -58.44 -35.20 -4.21
CA LEU A 28 -57.32 -35.83 -3.49
C LEU A 28 -56.03 -35.83 -4.33
N ARG A 29 -56.15 -36.04 -5.64
CA ARG A 29 -55.02 -35.96 -6.57
C ARG A 29 -54.44 -34.56 -6.66
N ALA A 30 -55.29 -33.52 -6.70
CA ALA A 30 -54.85 -32.13 -6.66
C ALA A 30 -54.02 -31.84 -5.40
N LEU A 31 -54.48 -32.31 -4.24
CA LEU A 31 -53.79 -32.13 -2.98
C LEU A 31 -52.44 -32.86 -2.96
N LEU A 32 -52.40 -34.12 -3.39
CA LEU A 32 -51.18 -34.93 -3.42
C LEU A 32 -50.11 -34.36 -4.35
N SER A 33 -50.52 -33.72 -5.45
CA SER A 33 -49.60 -33.19 -6.46
C SER A 33 -49.21 -31.73 -6.22
N GLY A 34 -49.70 -31.09 -5.15
CA GLY A 34 -49.49 -29.66 -4.89
C GLY A 34 -50.12 -28.77 -5.96
N ASN A 35 -51.30 -29.13 -6.45
CA ASN A 35 -52.01 -28.46 -7.55
C ASN A 35 -51.17 -28.37 -8.85
N SER A 36 -50.33 -29.37 -9.13
CA SER A 36 -49.37 -29.28 -10.23
C SER A 36 -49.95 -29.48 -11.63
N GLY A 37 -49.33 -28.84 -12.63
CA GLY A 37 -49.63 -29.04 -14.05
C GLY A 37 -48.80 -28.16 -14.99
N ALA A 38 -48.93 -28.37 -16.31
CA ALA A 38 -48.25 -27.56 -17.32
C ALA A 38 -48.82 -26.12 -17.41
N SER A 39 -50.03 -25.91 -16.92
CA SER A 39 -50.69 -24.61 -16.75
C SER A 39 -51.37 -24.54 -15.40
N ARG A 40 -51.76 -23.35 -14.96
CA ARG A 40 -52.54 -23.16 -13.72
C ARG A 40 -53.81 -24.03 -13.73
N PRO A 41 -54.15 -24.74 -12.65
CA PRO A 41 -55.40 -25.49 -12.57
C PRO A 41 -56.63 -24.58 -12.74
N ALA A 42 -57.64 -25.03 -13.48
CA ALA A 42 -58.82 -24.22 -13.78
C ALA A 42 -59.69 -23.87 -12.55
N TYR A 43 -59.61 -24.68 -11.48
CA TYR A 43 -60.29 -24.43 -10.22
C TYR A 43 -59.53 -23.50 -9.26
N ALA A 44 -58.33 -23.03 -9.64
CA ALA A 44 -57.53 -22.17 -8.78
C ALA A 44 -58.28 -20.85 -8.50
N VAL A 45 -58.37 -20.51 -7.22
CA VAL A 45 -58.89 -19.22 -6.73
C VAL A 45 -57.73 -18.38 -6.20
N ALA A 46 -57.95 -17.07 -6.00
CA ALA A 46 -56.94 -16.20 -5.39
C ALA A 46 -56.41 -16.80 -4.06
N GLY A 47 -55.09 -16.80 -3.88
CA GLY A 47 -54.39 -17.45 -2.78
C GLY A 47 -53.95 -18.90 -3.06
N THR A 48 -54.33 -19.49 -4.19
CA THR A 48 -53.89 -20.85 -4.54
C THR A 48 -52.39 -20.88 -4.84
N VAL A 49 -51.66 -21.72 -4.12
CA VAL A 49 -50.28 -22.08 -4.46
C VAL A 49 -50.30 -23.32 -5.36
N TRP A 50 -49.61 -23.24 -6.49
CA TRP A 50 -49.55 -24.31 -7.48
C TRP A 50 -48.14 -24.50 -8.05
N VAL A 51 -47.85 -25.71 -8.51
CA VAL A 51 -46.54 -26.09 -9.06
C VAL A 51 -46.62 -26.25 -10.58
N SER A 52 -45.95 -25.38 -11.33
CA SER A 52 -45.82 -25.54 -12.76
C SER A 52 -44.78 -26.60 -13.11
N THR A 53 -45.18 -27.52 -13.98
CA THR A 53 -44.34 -28.55 -14.59
C THR A 53 -44.13 -28.31 -16.09
N ALA A 54 -44.36 -27.08 -16.56
CA ALA A 54 -44.30 -26.72 -17.98
C ALA A 54 -42.89 -26.87 -18.58
N THR A 55 -41.86 -26.76 -17.74
CA THR A 55 -40.46 -26.85 -18.13
C THR A 55 -39.89 -28.16 -17.62
N ALA A 56 -39.40 -29.01 -18.53
CA ALA A 56 -38.77 -30.28 -18.13
C ALA A 56 -37.55 -30.01 -17.23
N GLY A 57 -37.42 -30.79 -16.15
CA GLY A 57 -36.34 -30.63 -15.18
C GLY A 57 -36.51 -29.45 -14.22
N GLN A 58 -37.63 -28.70 -14.29
CA GLN A 58 -37.90 -27.57 -13.38
C GLN A 58 -39.32 -27.64 -12.82
N LEU A 59 -39.44 -27.40 -11.52
CA LEU A 59 -40.70 -27.16 -10.83
C LEU A 59 -40.76 -25.69 -10.43
N LYS A 60 -41.73 -24.95 -10.96
CA LYS A 60 -41.88 -23.52 -10.63
C LYS A 60 -43.07 -23.34 -9.69
N LEU A 61 -42.84 -22.84 -8.49
CA LEU A 61 -43.88 -22.59 -7.51
C LEU A 61 -44.48 -21.20 -7.74
N TYR A 62 -45.79 -21.15 -7.94
CA TYR A 62 -46.54 -19.92 -8.18
C TYR A 62 -47.58 -19.70 -7.08
N LEU A 63 -47.84 -18.43 -6.77
CA LEU A 63 -49.02 -17.97 -6.03
C LEU A 63 -49.95 -17.25 -7.01
N TYR A 64 -51.18 -17.73 -7.15
CA TYR A 64 -52.20 -17.05 -7.94
C TYR A 64 -52.89 -15.98 -7.09
N ASP A 65 -52.84 -14.70 -7.50
CA ASP A 65 -53.39 -13.58 -6.72
C ASP A 65 -54.85 -13.22 -7.09
N GLY A 66 -55.43 -13.93 -8.07
CA GLY A 66 -56.76 -13.65 -8.62
C GLY A 66 -56.72 -13.04 -10.02
N ALA A 67 -55.58 -12.49 -10.45
CA ALA A 67 -55.35 -12.02 -11.81
C ALA A 67 -54.15 -12.72 -12.44
N ASP A 68 -53.00 -12.67 -11.76
CA ASP A 68 -51.69 -13.09 -12.26
C ASP A 68 -51.09 -14.23 -11.41
N ASP A 69 -50.17 -14.98 -12.04
CA ASP A 69 -49.35 -16.00 -11.36
C ASP A 69 -48.01 -15.42 -10.92
N ILE A 70 -47.86 -15.18 -9.62
CA ILE A 70 -46.63 -14.66 -9.02
C ILE A 70 -45.64 -15.81 -8.83
N LEU A 71 -44.53 -15.81 -9.57
CA LEU A 71 -43.45 -16.77 -9.37
C LEU A 71 -42.81 -16.55 -8.00
N LEU A 72 -42.73 -17.61 -7.18
CA LEU A 72 -42.08 -17.60 -5.86
C LEU A 72 -40.68 -18.22 -5.91
N MET A 73 -40.56 -19.38 -6.55
CA MET A 73 -39.28 -20.08 -6.67
C MET A 73 -39.28 -21.07 -7.83
N VAL A 74 -38.08 -21.38 -8.31
CA VAL A 74 -37.79 -22.44 -9.29
C VAL A 74 -36.95 -23.50 -8.59
N VAL A 75 -37.39 -24.74 -8.61
CA VAL A 75 -36.61 -25.91 -8.20
C VAL A 75 -36.18 -26.62 -9.47
N ASP A 76 -34.88 -26.62 -9.75
CA ASP A 76 -34.30 -27.40 -10.83
C ASP A 76 -34.03 -28.82 -10.33
N THR A 77 -34.83 -29.77 -10.78
CA THR A 77 -34.77 -31.17 -10.37
C THR A 77 -33.66 -31.94 -11.10
N ALA A 78 -33.02 -31.36 -12.12
CA ALA A 78 -31.86 -31.97 -12.77
C ALA A 78 -30.56 -31.68 -12.02
N THR A 79 -30.48 -30.51 -11.39
CA THR A 79 -29.28 -30.02 -10.69
C THR A 79 -29.45 -29.89 -9.18
N ASN A 80 -30.67 -30.10 -8.66
CA ASN A 80 -31.06 -29.84 -7.26
C ASN A 80 -30.89 -28.38 -6.82
N ALA A 81 -30.90 -27.43 -7.77
CA ALA A 81 -30.79 -26.01 -7.47
C ALA A 81 -32.17 -25.41 -7.13
N VAL A 82 -32.19 -24.43 -6.21
CA VAL A 82 -33.40 -23.67 -5.86
C VAL A 82 -33.13 -22.19 -6.04
N THR A 83 -33.97 -21.52 -6.82
CA THR A 83 -33.88 -20.08 -7.12
C THR A 83 -35.14 -19.36 -6.67
N PHE A 84 -35.03 -18.42 -5.73
CA PHE A 84 -36.17 -17.61 -5.27
C PHE A 84 -36.39 -16.39 -6.17
N SER A 85 -37.64 -16.15 -6.54
CA SER A 85 -38.07 -14.98 -7.31
C SER A 85 -38.03 -13.72 -6.44
N GLY A 86 -37.64 -12.58 -7.02
CA GLY A 86 -37.58 -11.29 -6.31
C GLY A 86 -36.38 -11.09 -5.38
N LEU A 87 -35.56 -12.12 -5.11
CA LEU A 87 -34.35 -12.01 -4.29
C LEU A 87 -33.38 -10.95 -4.83
N GLY A 88 -33.22 -10.87 -6.15
CA GLY A 88 -32.39 -9.83 -6.79
C GLY A 88 -32.94 -8.41 -6.59
N ALA A 89 -34.28 -8.25 -6.56
CA ALA A 89 -34.91 -6.96 -6.29
C ALA A 89 -34.80 -6.56 -4.81
N ALA A 90 -34.91 -7.52 -3.88
CA ALA A 90 -34.70 -7.30 -2.45
C ALA A 90 -33.25 -6.91 -2.13
N ILE A 91 -32.28 -7.49 -2.84
CA ILE A 91 -30.86 -7.10 -2.76
C ILE A 91 -30.63 -5.69 -3.32
N ASN A 92 -31.24 -5.37 -4.48
CA ASN A 92 -31.20 -4.01 -5.04
C ASN A 92 -31.92 -2.96 -4.17
N ALA A 93 -32.88 -3.38 -3.32
CA ALA A 93 -33.50 -2.50 -2.33
C ALA A 93 -32.63 -2.33 -1.07
N ALA A 94 -31.84 -3.35 -0.70
CA ALA A 94 -30.90 -3.28 0.42
C ALA A 94 -29.69 -2.36 0.14
N THR A 95 -29.29 -2.21 -1.13
CA THR A 95 -28.25 -1.25 -1.57
C THR A 95 -28.71 0.22 -1.52
N ALA A 96 -29.98 0.51 -1.21
CA ALA A 96 -30.47 1.87 -0.97
C ALA A 96 -30.16 2.41 0.45
N LYS A 97 -29.52 1.61 1.33
CA LYS A 97 -29.02 2.09 2.62
C LYS A 97 -27.72 2.86 2.44
N THR A 98 -27.72 4.10 2.91
CA THR A 98 -26.59 5.03 2.80
C THR A 98 -25.42 4.74 3.75
N ALA A 99 -25.58 3.81 4.72
CA ALA A 99 -24.51 3.42 5.64
C ALA A 99 -24.63 1.95 6.12
N PRO A 100 -23.57 1.14 6.01
CA PRO A 100 -23.50 -0.21 6.58
C PRO A 100 -23.20 -0.18 8.10
N ILE A 101 -23.71 -1.17 8.85
CA ILE A 101 -23.44 -1.42 10.28
C ILE A 101 -22.70 -2.76 10.49
N GLY A 102 -21.99 -2.90 11.61
CA GLY A 102 -21.00 -3.97 11.84
C GLY A 102 -21.47 -5.43 11.84
N ALA A 103 -22.76 -5.71 11.65
CA ALA A 103 -23.30 -7.06 11.45
C ALA A 103 -23.64 -7.37 9.98
N ASP A 104 -23.49 -6.39 9.08
CA ASP A 104 -23.84 -6.50 7.67
C ASP A 104 -22.80 -7.35 6.90
N LYS A 105 -23.28 -8.20 5.98
CA LYS A 105 -22.45 -9.05 5.10
C LYS A 105 -22.80 -8.79 3.63
N LEU A 106 -21.78 -8.64 2.77
CA LEU A 106 -21.95 -8.58 1.32
C LEU A 106 -21.92 -10.01 0.74
N GLY A 107 -22.99 -10.41 0.05
CA GLY A 107 -22.99 -11.65 -0.72
C GLY A 107 -22.29 -11.46 -2.07
N ILE A 108 -21.24 -12.23 -2.34
CA ILE A 108 -20.63 -12.31 -3.67
C ILE A 108 -20.99 -13.70 -4.22
N TRP A 109 -21.82 -13.73 -5.25
CA TRP A 109 -22.04 -14.93 -6.04
C TRP A 109 -21.02 -14.95 -7.17
N ASP A 110 -20.09 -15.91 -7.10
CA ASP A 110 -19.31 -16.36 -8.25
C ASP A 110 -20.16 -17.38 -9.02
N SER A 111 -20.10 -17.35 -10.34
CA SER A 111 -20.89 -18.22 -11.23
C SER A 111 -20.31 -19.63 -11.41
N ALA A 112 -19.23 -19.96 -10.69
CA ALA A 112 -18.65 -21.29 -10.66
C ALA A 112 -19.36 -22.21 -9.64
N ALA A 113 -19.74 -23.41 -10.08
CA ALA A 113 -20.38 -24.42 -9.25
C ALA A 113 -19.47 -24.82 -8.07
N GLY A 114 -19.96 -24.65 -6.84
CA GLY A 114 -19.40 -25.30 -5.65
C GLY A 114 -18.38 -24.48 -4.84
N ASP A 115 -18.72 -23.24 -4.45
CA ASP A 115 -18.58 -22.75 -3.06
C ASP A 115 -19.05 -21.30 -2.95
N THR A 116 -19.92 -21.02 -1.96
CA THR A 116 -20.27 -19.65 -1.60
C THR A 116 -19.06 -19.01 -0.90
N LYS A 117 -18.29 -18.16 -1.58
CA LYS A 117 -17.26 -17.36 -0.91
C LYS A 117 -17.89 -16.16 -0.23
N SER A 118 -18.24 -16.32 1.04
CA SER A 118 -18.57 -15.16 1.89
C SER A 118 -17.31 -14.35 2.15
N LEU A 119 -17.32 -13.04 1.89
CA LEU A 119 -16.31 -12.15 2.43
C LEU A 119 -16.56 -12.02 3.93
N THR A 120 -15.87 -12.82 4.74
CA THR A 120 -16.00 -12.73 6.20
C THR A 120 -15.37 -11.43 6.70
N LEU A 121 -15.87 -10.88 7.80
CA LEU A 121 -15.22 -9.75 8.50
C LEU A 121 -13.76 -10.04 8.81
N THR A 122 -13.38 -11.30 9.03
CA THR A 122 -11.99 -11.73 9.17
C THR A 122 -11.21 -11.51 7.87
N VAL A 123 -11.65 -12.04 6.72
CA VAL A 123 -10.96 -11.86 5.43
C VAL A 123 -10.92 -10.38 5.00
N LEU A 124 -12.01 -9.65 5.26
CA LEU A 124 -12.07 -8.21 5.07
C LEU A 124 -11.08 -7.49 6.00
N SER A 125 -10.98 -7.88 7.27
CA SER A 125 -10.01 -7.32 8.22
C SER A 125 -8.56 -7.68 7.86
N THR A 126 -8.29 -8.86 7.28
CA THR A 126 -6.96 -9.21 6.77
C THR A 126 -6.60 -8.40 5.54
N PHE A 127 -7.59 -8.05 4.69
CA PHE A 127 -7.42 -7.16 3.55
C PHE A 127 -7.31 -5.68 3.95
N LEU A 128 -8.01 -5.25 5.01
CA LEU A 128 -7.93 -3.90 5.57
C LEU A 128 -6.75 -3.71 6.53
N ALA A 129 -6.18 -4.76 7.11
CA ALA A 129 -5.07 -4.64 8.07
C ALA A 129 -3.84 -3.93 7.48
N PRO A 130 -3.42 -4.17 6.22
CA PRO A 130 -2.41 -3.36 5.54
C PRO A 130 -2.85 -1.92 5.27
N LEU A 131 -4.15 -1.62 5.24
CA LEU A 131 -4.69 -0.27 5.01
C LEU A 131 -4.89 0.53 6.32
N LEU A 132 -5.10 -0.16 7.44
CA LEU A 132 -5.30 0.40 8.79
C LEU A 132 -4.02 0.40 9.65
N GLY A 133 -2.97 -0.33 9.24
CA GLY A 133 -1.68 -0.35 9.93
C GLY A 133 -0.89 0.98 9.84
N PRO A 134 0.22 1.11 10.58
CA PRO A 134 1.11 2.26 10.47
C PRO A 134 1.69 2.37 9.05
N ASP A 135 2.11 3.57 8.65
CA ASP A 135 2.82 3.76 7.39
C ASP A 135 4.08 2.89 7.36
N PHE A 136 4.33 2.26 6.23
CA PHE A 136 5.48 1.39 6.04
C PHE A 136 5.97 1.42 4.59
N VAL A 137 7.23 1.06 4.44
CA VAL A 137 7.85 0.68 3.16
C VAL A 137 8.36 -0.75 3.28
N GLN A 138 8.15 -1.55 2.24
CA GLN A 138 8.69 -2.89 2.11
C GLN A 138 9.28 -3.07 0.70
N GLY A 139 10.42 -3.72 0.58
CA GLY A 139 11.14 -3.80 -0.71
C GLY A 139 11.69 -2.44 -1.10
N GLY A 140 11.67 -2.05 -2.36
CA GLY A 140 11.98 -0.68 -2.80
C GLY A 140 13.41 -0.22 -2.52
N ILE A 141 14.36 -1.15 -2.49
CA ILE A 141 15.78 -0.85 -2.42
C ILE A 141 16.17 -0.08 -3.68
N VAL A 142 16.81 1.07 -3.49
CA VAL A 142 17.28 1.95 -4.56
C VAL A 142 18.78 1.74 -4.70
N LEU A 143 19.26 1.46 -5.91
CA LEU A 143 20.68 1.31 -6.20
C LEU A 143 21.07 2.07 -7.49
N PRO A 144 22.27 2.64 -7.59
CA PRO A 144 22.79 3.13 -8.86
C PRO A 144 22.87 2.00 -9.89
N ASN A 145 22.35 2.26 -11.09
CA ASN A 145 22.50 1.37 -12.24
C ASN A 145 23.69 1.87 -13.09
N GLY A 146 24.64 0.99 -13.41
CA GLY A 146 25.98 1.27 -13.97
C GLY A 146 26.04 1.93 -15.36
N SER A 147 25.24 2.96 -15.62
CA SER A 147 25.25 3.77 -16.82
C SER A 147 26.49 4.67 -16.87
N THR A 148 26.89 5.07 -18.08
CA THR A 148 27.99 6.04 -18.29
C THR A 148 27.47 7.23 -19.10
N PRO A 149 27.32 8.43 -18.50
CA PRO A 149 27.56 8.79 -17.09
C PRO A 149 26.55 8.16 -16.11
N LEU A 150 26.92 8.02 -14.84
CA LEU A 150 26.11 7.39 -13.80
C LEU A 150 24.91 8.26 -13.45
N THR A 151 23.74 7.90 -13.98
CA THR A 151 22.53 8.74 -13.97
C THR A 151 21.24 7.94 -13.80
N HIS A 152 21.35 6.60 -13.75
CA HIS A 152 20.23 5.69 -13.60
C HIS A 152 20.20 5.11 -12.18
N LEU A 153 18.98 4.87 -11.70
CA LEU A 153 18.68 4.19 -10.46
C LEU A 153 17.77 3.02 -10.77
N ASP A 154 18.09 1.85 -10.22
CA ASP A 154 17.17 0.74 -10.15
C ASP A 154 16.44 0.78 -8.80
N ILE A 155 15.11 0.71 -8.86
CA ILE A 155 14.24 0.62 -7.70
C ILE A 155 13.61 -0.76 -7.72
N ALA A 156 13.98 -1.61 -6.78
CA ALA A 156 13.41 -2.94 -6.64
C ALA A 156 11.90 -2.90 -6.43
N ALA A 157 11.22 -4.02 -6.70
CA ALA A 157 9.80 -4.20 -6.37
C ALA A 157 9.50 -3.75 -4.93
N PHE A 158 8.38 -3.07 -4.74
CA PHE A 158 8.07 -2.42 -3.47
C PHE A 158 6.60 -2.45 -3.14
N THR A 159 6.32 -2.29 -1.85
CA THR A 159 5.00 -2.00 -1.32
C THR A 159 5.11 -0.84 -0.34
N VAL A 160 4.26 0.17 -0.52
CA VAL A 160 4.24 1.37 0.32
C VAL A 160 2.83 1.62 0.82
N LYS A 161 2.76 1.91 2.11
CA LYS A 161 1.59 2.53 2.72
C LYS A 161 1.99 3.87 3.30
N ALA A 162 1.35 4.93 2.83
CA ALA A 162 1.46 6.26 3.40
C ALA A 162 0.21 7.07 3.09
N LEU A 163 -0.11 8.07 3.92
CA LEU A 163 -1.24 8.98 3.69
C LEU A 163 -2.59 8.25 3.49
N SER A 164 -2.79 7.14 4.22
CA SER A 164 -3.96 6.26 4.08
C SER A 164 -4.16 5.66 2.68
N LYS A 165 -3.10 5.62 1.88
CA LYS A 165 -3.07 5.05 0.54
C LYS A 165 -2.04 3.92 0.48
N PHE A 166 -2.28 2.99 -0.43
CA PHE A 166 -1.45 1.83 -0.69
C PHE A 166 -1.04 1.79 -2.15
N ALA A 167 0.23 1.45 -2.42
CA ALA A 167 0.75 1.23 -3.75
C ALA A 167 1.79 0.12 -3.75
N SER A 168 1.79 -0.70 -4.80
CA SER A 168 2.78 -1.77 -4.98
C SER A 168 3.26 -1.87 -6.42
N SER A 169 4.57 -2.00 -6.59
CA SER A 169 5.19 -2.37 -7.88
C SER A 169 5.70 -3.81 -7.78
N ALA A 170 5.33 -4.64 -8.75
CA ALA A 170 5.74 -6.04 -8.82
C ALA A 170 7.09 -6.24 -9.55
N SER A 171 7.59 -5.22 -10.24
CA SER A 171 8.83 -5.26 -11.01
C SER A 171 9.80 -4.16 -10.61
N THR A 172 11.08 -4.37 -10.90
CA THR A 172 12.10 -3.32 -10.81
C THR A 172 11.78 -2.19 -11.81
N LEU A 173 11.88 -0.95 -11.34
CA LEU A 173 11.78 0.25 -12.16
C LEU A 173 13.16 0.87 -12.32
N THR A 174 13.57 1.15 -13.55
CA THR A 174 14.80 1.89 -13.84
C THR A 174 14.45 3.33 -14.19
N LYS A 175 14.79 4.27 -13.31
CA LYS A 175 14.57 5.71 -13.50
C LYS A 175 15.90 6.43 -13.71
N ASN A 176 15.91 7.53 -14.45
CA ASN A 176 17.10 8.36 -14.60
C ASN A 176 16.85 9.84 -14.29
N ILE A 177 17.90 10.53 -13.84
CA ILE A 177 17.87 11.96 -13.53
C ILE A 177 18.10 12.85 -14.77
N ASN A 178 18.27 12.28 -15.96
CA ASN A 178 18.55 13.04 -17.19
C ASN A 178 17.30 13.32 -18.02
N GLY A 179 16.15 12.74 -17.65
CA GLY A 179 14.88 12.90 -18.33
C GLY A 179 13.77 13.30 -17.38
N THR A 180 12.80 14.03 -17.92
CA THR A 180 11.53 14.30 -17.25
C THR A 180 10.75 13.01 -17.02
N TRP A 181 9.94 12.99 -15.98
CA TRP A 181 9.21 11.81 -15.56
C TRP A 181 8.34 11.21 -16.68
N VAL A 182 8.42 9.89 -16.82
CA VAL A 182 7.50 9.06 -17.61
C VAL A 182 7.08 7.86 -16.77
N ALA A 183 5.90 7.29 -17.04
CA ALA A 183 5.47 6.05 -16.40
C ALA A 183 6.34 4.87 -16.84
N GLY A 184 6.59 3.91 -15.95
CA GLY A 184 7.51 2.80 -16.19
C GLY A 184 8.99 3.24 -16.27
N ASN A 185 9.80 2.52 -17.04
CA ASN A 185 11.23 2.82 -17.15
C ASN A 185 11.50 4.09 -17.96
N GLY A 186 12.52 4.87 -17.58
CA GLY A 186 12.92 6.07 -18.32
C GLY A 186 13.20 7.27 -17.41
N GLY A 187 12.84 8.46 -17.86
CA GLY A 187 13.04 9.69 -17.10
C GLY A 187 12.30 9.67 -15.77
N GLY A 188 12.93 10.21 -14.74
CA GLY A 188 12.44 10.19 -13.37
C GLY A 188 12.09 11.54 -12.79
N LEU A 189 12.56 12.66 -13.37
CA LEU A 189 12.44 13.98 -12.73
C LEU A 189 11.01 14.54 -12.80
N ASP A 190 10.44 14.90 -11.65
CA ASP A 190 9.15 15.62 -11.57
C ASP A 190 9.20 17.00 -12.25
N THR A 191 10.39 17.63 -12.25
CA THR A 191 10.65 18.90 -12.91
C THR A 191 12.15 19.13 -13.13
N GLY A 192 12.49 20.18 -13.88
CA GLY A 192 13.87 20.65 -14.03
C GLY A 192 14.78 19.68 -14.78
N THR A 193 16.08 19.83 -14.55
CA THR A 193 17.16 19.04 -15.14
C THR A 193 18.14 18.58 -14.06
N LYS A 194 19.01 17.61 -14.40
CA LYS A 194 20.04 17.14 -13.46
C LYS A 194 20.92 18.29 -12.97
N ALA A 195 21.18 18.33 -11.67
CA ALA A 195 21.97 19.38 -11.01
C ALA A 195 23.17 18.78 -10.25
N ALA A 196 24.21 19.59 -10.11
CA ALA A 196 25.41 19.23 -9.35
C ALA A 196 25.15 19.36 -7.84
N ASN A 197 25.77 18.49 -7.04
CA ASN A 197 25.66 18.49 -5.58
C ASN A 197 24.20 18.51 -5.06
N ALA A 198 23.30 17.84 -5.77
CA ALA A 198 21.88 17.82 -5.49
C ALA A 198 21.45 16.56 -4.72
N THR A 199 20.33 16.67 -4.01
CA THR A 199 19.63 15.55 -3.37
C THR A 199 18.39 15.24 -4.18
N TYR A 200 18.25 14.00 -4.64
CA TYR A 200 17.07 13.47 -5.33
C TYR A 200 16.38 12.46 -4.45
N PHE A 201 15.23 12.83 -3.91
CA PHE A 201 14.34 11.94 -3.18
C PHE A 201 13.57 11.07 -4.17
N VAL A 202 13.54 9.77 -3.87
CA VAL A 202 12.81 8.76 -4.64
C VAL A 202 11.45 8.61 -3.98
N TYR A 203 10.39 9.16 -4.57
CA TYR A 203 9.04 9.06 -4.04
C TYR A 203 8.27 7.92 -4.69
N ALA A 204 7.60 7.12 -3.87
CA ALA A 204 6.59 6.19 -4.35
C ALA A 204 5.33 6.95 -4.77
N LEU A 205 4.82 6.56 -5.93
CA LEU A 205 3.57 7.02 -6.50
C LEU A 205 2.52 5.91 -6.44
N ARG A 206 1.26 6.32 -6.31
CA ARG A 206 0.10 5.46 -6.50
C ARG A 206 -0.67 5.92 -7.73
N LYS A 207 -0.85 5.06 -8.72
CA LYS A 207 -1.75 5.34 -9.83
C LYS A 207 -3.20 5.34 -9.36
N GLN A 208 -3.94 6.40 -9.65
CA GLN A 208 -5.28 6.61 -9.09
C GLN A 208 -6.33 5.62 -9.64
N SER A 209 -6.14 5.13 -10.87
CA SER A 209 -7.10 4.25 -11.55
C SER A 209 -7.12 2.83 -11.00
N ASP A 210 -5.97 2.30 -10.57
CA ASP A 210 -5.80 0.88 -10.24
C ASP A 210 -4.96 0.64 -8.98
N GLY A 211 -4.37 1.68 -8.38
CA GLY A 211 -3.55 1.57 -7.18
C GLY A 211 -2.14 1.02 -7.41
N SER A 212 -1.72 0.81 -8.67
CA SER A 212 -0.36 0.33 -8.97
C SER A 212 0.72 1.33 -8.53
N GLY A 213 1.86 0.78 -8.12
CA GLY A 213 3.02 1.53 -7.68
C GLY A 213 3.90 2.00 -8.83
N GLU A 214 4.38 3.23 -8.74
CA GLU A 214 5.31 3.86 -9.68
C GLU A 214 6.29 4.75 -8.90
N VAL A 215 7.30 5.34 -9.54
CA VAL A 215 8.31 6.17 -8.86
C VAL A 215 8.53 7.49 -9.56
N VAL A 216 8.78 8.55 -8.79
CA VAL A 216 9.30 9.84 -9.27
C VAL A 216 10.51 10.28 -8.45
N LEU A 217 11.42 10.99 -9.10
CA LEU A 217 12.60 11.62 -8.50
C LEU A 217 12.33 13.12 -8.35
N SER A 218 12.51 13.66 -7.16
CA SER A 218 12.30 15.09 -6.88
C SER A 218 13.41 15.66 -6.01
N THR A 219 13.74 16.93 -6.20
CA THR A 219 14.64 17.66 -5.30
C THR A 219 13.94 18.19 -4.04
N SER A 220 12.61 18.05 -3.96
CA SER A 220 11.84 18.44 -2.77
C SER A 220 11.99 17.42 -1.64
N ALA A 221 12.38 17.92 -0.46
CA ALA A 221 12.45 17.15 0.78
C ALA A 221 11.07 16.81 1.39
N THR A 222 9.97 17.30 0.79
CA THR A 222 8.61 17.04 1.28
C THR A 222 7.69 16.59 0.16
N VAL A 223 6.74 15.70 0.49
CA VAL A 223 5.70 15.21 -0.44
C VAL A 223 4.94 16.37 -1.09
N GLY A 224 4.57 17.40 -0.32
CA GLY A 224 3.82 18.55 -0.81
C GLY A 224 4.60 19.48 -1.76
N GLY A 225 5.93 19.35 -1.83
CA GLY A 225 6.77 20.12 -2.75
C GLY A 225 7.13 19.39 -4.05
N VAL A 226 6.69 18.14 -4.23
CA VAL A 226 6.89 17.40 -5.49
C VAL A 226 6.01 18.04 -6.58
N ASN A 227 6.60 18.31 -7.75
CA ASN A 227 5.87 18.93 -8.85
C ASN A 227 4.89 17.93 -9.50
N LEU A 228 3.61 18.30 -9.55
CA LEU A 228 2.55 17.40 -10.02
C LEU A 228 2.23 17.53 -11.52
N SER A 229 2.89 18.43 -12.25
CA SER A 229 2.54 18.76 -13.64
C SER A 229 2.67 17.55 -14.58
N LEU A 230 3.65 16.69 -14.33
CA LEU A 230 3.87 15.44 -15.08
C LEU A 230 3.19 14.22 -14.45
N LEU A 231 2.59 14.36 -13.26
CA LEU A 231 2.08 13.25 -12.44
C LEU A 231 0.56 13.18 -12.41
N THR A 232 -0.10 13.66 -13.46
CA THR A 232 -1.57 13.62 -13.56
C THR A 232 -2.05 12.16 -13.51
N GLY A 233 -3.00 11.87 -12.62
CA GLY A 233 -3.48 10.50 -12.38
C GLY A 233 -2.66 9.71 -11.36
N TYR A 234 -1.71 10.34 -10.67
CA TYR A 234 -0.93 9.73 -9.60
C TYR A 234 -1.03 10.50 -8.28
N ASP A 235 -0.99 9.77 -7.18
CA ASP A 235 -0.79 10.33 -5.84
C ASP A 235 0.66 10.14 -5.41
N VAL A 236 1.30 11.18 -4.89
CA VAL A 236 2.64 11.08 -4.27
C VAL A 236 2.47 10.61 -2.82
N LEU A 237 3.13 9.52 -2.43
CA LEU A 237 2.93 8.88 -1.13
C LEU A 237 4.02 9.24 -0.11
N ALA A 238 5.21 8.66 -0.26
CA ALA A 238 6.30 8.78 0.70
C ALA A 238 7.64 8.59 -0.01
N PRO A 239 8.73 9.15 0.53
CA PRO A 239 10.07 8.82 0.06
C PRO A 239 10.39 7.36 0.42
N ILE A 240 10.88 6.62 -0.56
CA ILE A 240 11.38 5.25 -0.40
C ILE A 240 12.89 5.16 -0.53
N GLY A 241 13.56 6.28 -0.78
CA GLY A 241 15.00 6.36 -0.83
C GLY A 241 15.49 7.73 -1.29
N VAL A 242 16.80 7.85 -1.43
CA VAL A 242 17.46 9.09 -1.85
C VAL A 242 18.73 8.77 -2.64
N ALA A 243 19.03 9.62 -3.62
CA ALA A 243 20.28 9.60 -4.38
C ALA A 243 20.91 10.99 -4.38
N LEU A 244 22.24 11.06 -4.30
CA LEU A 244 22.98 12.32 -4.30
C LEU A 244 23.83 12.42 -5.54
N THR A 245 23.99 13.63 -6.08
CA THR A 245 24.92 13.89 -7.17
C THR A 245 26.23 14.51 -6.70
N ASP A 246 27.28 14.34 -7.50
CA ASP A 246 28.56 14.99 -7.34
C ASP A 246 28.63 16.36 -8.03
N GLY A 247 29.81 16.99 -8.01
CA GLY A 247 30.05 18.27 -8.68
C GLY A 247 29.90 18.22 -10.21
N SER A 248 29.87 17.03 -10.80
CA SER A 248 29.67 16.79 -12.24
C SER A 248 28.22 16.39 -12.58
N SER A 249 27.30 16.51 -11.61
CA SER A 249 25.89 16.11 -11.74
C SER A 249 25.69 14.62 -12.05
N ASN A 250 26.63 13.77 -11.64
CA ASN A 250 26.51 12.32 -11.72
C ASN A 250 26.09 11.77 -10.35
N ILE A 251 25.29 10.71 -10.35
CA ILE A 251 24.90 10.02 -9.12
C ILE A 251 26.17 9.49 -8.45
N ARG A 252 26.32 9.77 -7.16
CA ARG A 252 27.38 9.19 -6.32
C ARG A 252 27.06 7.72 -6.13
N GLU A 253 28.06 6.87 -6.28
CA GLU A 253 27.87 5.43 -6.10
C GLU A 253 27.62 5.08 -4.62
N PHE A 254 26.58 4.31 -4.36
CA PHE A 254 26.19 3.89 -3.01
C PHE A 254 25.52 2.52 -3.03
N ILE A 255 25.50 1.89 -1.87
CA ILE A 255 24.72 0.69 -1.57
C ILE A 255 23.67 1.09 -0.55
N MET A 256 22.41 0.76 -0.82
CA MET A 256 21.32 0.85 0.14
C MET A 256 21.06 -0.53 0.73
N ASN A 257 21.28 -0.65 2.05
CA ASN A 257 21.01 -1.87 2.80
C ASN A 257 19.57 -1.88 3.34
N SER A 258 19.17 -3.03 3.88
CA SER A 258 17.95 -3.15 4.70
C SER A 258 17.90 -2.07 5.78
N ARG A 259 16.69 -1.68 6.20
CA ARG A 259 16.48 -0.66 7.26
C ARG A 259 17.04 0.74 6.97
N ASP A 260 17.04 1.15 5.70
CA ASP A 260 17.31 2.53 5.27
C ASP A 260 18.75 3.04 5.50
N GLU A 261 19.71 2.12 5.62
CA GLU A 261 21.13 2.44 5.72
C GLU A 261 21.75 2.58 4.32
N TYR A 262 22.53 3.64 4.13
CA TYR A 262 23.29 3.93 2.93
C TYR A 262 24.78 3.86 3.24
N THR A 263 25.54 3.22 2.36
CA THR A 263 27.01 3.21 2.39
C THR A 263 27.52 3.71 1.04
N TYR A 264 28.41 4.70 1.04
CA TYR A 264 29.10 5.11 -0.17
C TYR A 264 30.12 4.05 -0.56
N THR A 265 30.17 3.67 -1.84
CA THR A 265 31.16 2.69 -2.33
C THR A 265 32.58 3.20 -2.13
N THR A 266 32.79 4.50 -2.29
CA THR A 266 34.01 5.20 -1.91
C THR A 266 33.69 6.24 -0.84
N PRO A 267 34.24 6.12 0.39
CA PRO A 267 34.04 7.11 1.43
C PRO A 267 34.35 8.53 0.97
N ILE A 268 33.47 9.47 1.32
CA ILE A 268 33.60 10.86 0.91
C ILE A 268 34.50 11.58 1.89
N ARG A 269 35.60 12.14 1.40
CA ARG A 269 36.52 12.97 2.18
C ARG A 269 35.97 14.40 2.24
N GLU A 270 35.27 14.73 3.33
CA GLU A 270 34.63 16.04 3.51
C GLU A 270 35.64 17.16 3.66
N VAL A 271 36.65 16.94 4.51
CA VAL A 271 37.73 17.89 4.76
C VAL A 271 39.05 17.17 4.95
N THR A 272 40.14 17.85 4.59
CA THR A 272 41.51 17.38 4.79
C THR A 272 42.33 18.50 5.38
N ASN A 273 42.96 18.22 6.52
CA ASN A 273 43.79 19.18 7.24
C ASN A 273 43.08 20.51 7.49
N ALA A 274 41.78 20.46 7.78
CA ALA A 274 40.99 21.65 8.05
C ALA A 274 41.22 22.11 9.49
N ALA A 275 41.30 23.42 9.71
CA ALA A 275 41.46 23.97 11.05
C ALA A 275 40.25 23.65 11.94
N ILE A 276 40.52 23.34 13.20
CA ILE A 276 39.55 23.27 14.30
C ILE A 276 40.10 24.05 15.51
N SER A 277 39.23 24.58 16.35
CA SER A 277 39.60 25.34 17.53
C SER A 277 38.61 25.11 18.68
N THR A 278 38.85 25.83 19.78
CA THR A 278 37.95 25.93 20.94
C THR A 278 36.62 26.61 20.63
N THR A 279 36.50 27.25 19.46
CA THR A 279 35.25 27.85 19.02
C THR A 279 34.44 26.82 18.23
N SER A 280 33.27 26.48 18.76
CA SER A 280 32.36 25.56 18.08
C SER A 280 31.87 26.13 16.75
N ALA A 281 31.99 25.33 15.68
CA ALA A 281 31.61 25.71 14.33
C ALA A 281 30.78 24.62 13.66
N LEU A 282 29.96 25.02 12.67
CA LEU A 282 29.26 24.09 11.79
C LEU A 282 30.20 23.64 10.67
N LEU A 283 30.02 22.40 10.24
CA LEU A 283 30.71 21.80 9.12
C LEU A 283 29.69 21.13 8.22
N ALA A 284 29.65 21.52 6.95
CA ALA A 284 28.87 20.83 5.93
C ALA A 284 29.53 19.50 5.57
N ILE A 285 28.71 18.47 5.40
CA ILE A 285 29.09 17.12 4.98
C ILE A 285 28.18 16.64 3.85
N THR A 286 28.54 15.58 3.17
CA THR A 286 27.82 15.06 2.01
C THR A 286 26.78 14.03 2.44
N VAL A 287 25.59 14.52 2.71
CA VAL A 287 24.38 13.74 3.09
C VAL A 287 23.13 14.42 2.51
N PRO A 288 21.94 13.80 2.53
CA PRO A 288 20.73 14.43 2.00
C PRO A 288 20.46 15.84 2.57
N ASN A 289 20.21 16.80 1.67
CA ASN A 289 19.81 18.16 2.05
C ASN A 289 18.30 18.25 2.33
N GLY A 290 17.91 19.16 3.21
CA GLY A 290 16.50 19.44 3.54
C GLY A 290 15.88 18.49 4.57
N VAL A 291 16.59 17.44 4.99
CA VAL A 291 16.15 16.47 6.01
C VAL A 291 17.27 16.21 7.02
N LYS A 292 16.91 15.84 8.25
CA LYS A 292 17.89 15.30 9.20
C LYS A 292 18.16 13.84 8.85
N VAL A 293 19.44 13.46 8.81
CA VAL A 293 19.87 12.06 8.70
C VAL A 293 20.89 11.75 9.76
N LYS A 294 21.10 10.47 10.06
CA LYS A 294 22.20 10.03 10.92
C LYS A 294 23.39 9.70 10.03
N ALA A 295 24.44 10.51 10.05
CA ALA A 295 25.63 10.30 9.23
C ALA A 295 26.61 9.34 9.91
N ASN A 296 27.13 8.36 9.18
CA ASN A 296 28.19 7.46 9.64
C ASN A 296 29.56 8.06 9.27
N LEU A 297 30.33 8.45 10.28
CA LEU A 297 31.49 9.31 10.13
C LEU A 297 32.74 8.70 10.75
N ARG A 298 33.87 8.96 10.09
CA ARG A 298 35.21 8.74 10.65
C ARG A 298 35.96 10.04 10.75
N PHE A 299 36.73 10.15 11.81
CA PHE A 299 37.46 11.34 12.19
C PHE A 299 38.94 11.03 12.38
N MET A 300 39.77 11.98 11.97
CA MET A 300 41.14 12.10 12.44
C MET A 300 41.36 13.51 12.95
N PHE A 301 42.09 13.64 14.03
CA PHE A 301 42.41 14.90 14.70
C PHE A 301 43.90 14.95 15.05
N SER A 302 44.50 16.13 14.93
CA SER A 302 45.87 16.39 15.38
C SER A 302 45.94 17.78 16.00
N SER A 303 46.77 17.95 17.04
CA SER A 303 46.98 19.23 17.71
C SER A 303 48.37 19.28 18.33
N GLY A 304 48.96 20.47 18.41
CA GLY A 304 50.21 20.68 19.15
C GLY A 304 50.05 20.59 20.67
N ALA A 305 48.81 20.66 21.18
CA ALA A 305 48.52 20.50 22.60
C ALA A 305 48.34 19.02 22.99
N THR A 306 49.00 18.59 24.05
CA THR A 306 48.82 17.27 24.67
C THR A 306 47.57 17.23 25.55
N THR A 307 47.04 16.03 25.78
CA THR A 307 45.80 15.75 26.53
C THR A 307 44.59 16.49 25.93
N ASN A 308 44.57 16.65 24.61
CA ASN A 308 43.54 17.38 23.87
C ASN A 308 42.64 16.41 23.08
N SER A 309 41.36 16.70 22.95
CA SER A 309 40.38 15.90 22.20
C SER A 309 39.53 16.80 21.28
N ALA A 310 38.84 16.18 20.33
CA ALA A 310 37.83 16.81 19.50
C ALA A 310 36.46 16.17 19.73
N LEU A 311 35.42 16.99 19.61
CA LEU A 311 34.03 16.59 19.68
C LEU A 311 33.33 16.99 18.37
N PHE A 312 32.65 16.01 17.80
CA PHE A 312 31.71 16.17 16.71
C PHE A 312 30.33 15.79 17.21
N HIS A 313 29.29 16.58 16.94
CA HIS A 313 27.97 16.33 17.53
C HIS A 313 26.81 16.94 16.74
N ASP A 314 25.58 16.59 17.13
CA ASP A 314 24.36 17.10 16.50
C ASP A 314 24.26 18.61 16.73
N PRO A 315 24.16 19.44 15.68
CA PRO A 315 23.96 20.89 15.82
C PRO A 315 22.78 21.28 16.73
N ALA A 316 21.76 20.44 16.85
CA ALA A 316 20.58 20.67 17.69
C ALA A 316 20.90 20.69 19.20
N GLN A 317 22.03 20.13 19.63
CA GLN A 317 22.47 20.21 21.04
C GLN A 317 23.07 21.58 21.39
N GLY A 318 23.21 22.47 20.41
CA GLY A 318 23.82 23.78 20.59
C GLY A 318 25.34 23.71 20.67
N THR A 319 25.94 24.77 21.22
CA THR A 319 27.39 24.87 21.39
C THR A 319 27.85 24.06 22.59
N LEU A 320 28.73 23.10 22.35
CA LEU A 320 29.43 22.35 23.38
C LEU A 320 30.92 22.70 23.37
N VAL A 321 31.63 22.25 24.39
CA VAL A 321 33.09 22.39 24.54
C VAL A 321 33.70 20.98 24.48
N ALA A 322 34.93 20.87 24.00
CA ALA A 322 35.71 19.63 24.00
C ALA A 322 36.94 19.77 24.91
N GLY A 323 37.48 18.66 25.40
CA GLY A 323 38.69 18.63 26.22
C GLY A 323 38.98 17.25 26.82
N GLY A 324 40.25 17.01 27.20
CA GLY A 324 40.69 15.73 27.79
C GLY A 324 40.35 15.54 29.27
N ASN A 325 39.96 16.61 29.98
CA ASN A 325 39.65 16.62 31.41
C ASN A 325 38.16 16.97 31.62
N ASP A 326 37.27 15.99 31.54
CA ASP A 326 35.83 16.07 31.89
C ASP A 326 34.85 16.68 30.87
N ALA A 327 35.33 17.34 29.81
CA ALA A 327 34.45 17.88 28.76
C ALA A 327 33.99 16.82 27.73
N GLY A 328 34.71 15.69 27.61
CA GLY A 328 34.39 14.59 26.71
C GLY A 328 34.67 14.88 25.22
N GLY A 329 34.89 13.84 24.43
CA GLY A 329 35.08 13.91 22.99
C GLY A 329 34.82 12.55 22.36
N ASN A 330 34.42 12.52 21.09
CA ASN A 330 34.24 11.28 20.31
C ASN A 330 35.42 11.01 19.36
N VAL A 331 36.51 11.77 19.50
CA VAL A 331 37.83 11.46 18.93
C VAL A 331 38.81 11.29 20.07
N GLY A 332 39.71 10.30 19.94
CA GLY A 332 40.70 10.01 20.96
C GLY A 332 41.53 11.23 21.39
N THR A 333 42.17 11.12 22.55
CA THR A 333 43.01 12.20 23.07
C THR A 333 44.40 12.18 22.45
N ILE A 334 44.92 13.34 22.07
CA ILE A 334 46.31 13.56 21.67
C ILE A 334 47.20 13.44 22.90
N GLN A 335 48.00 12.38 23.03
CA GLN A 335 48.93 12.21 24.17
C GLN A 335 50.34 12.75 23.87
N VAL A 336 50.70 12.83 22.59
CA VAL A 336 51.98 13.37 22.10
C VAL A 336 51.66 14.52 21.15
N ALA A 337 52.32 15.67 21.33
CA ALA A 337 52.10 16.86 20.50
C ALA A 337 52.24 16.51 19.01
N SER A 338 51.29 16.98 18.20
CA SER A 338 51.16 16.70 16.76
C SER A 338 50.96 15.22 16.40
N GLY A 339 50.67 14.37 17.38
CA GLY A 339 50.18 13.02 17.14
C GLY A 339 48.83 13.02 16.44
N PHE A 340 48.38 11.84 16.02
CA PHE A 340 47.06 11.65 15.44
C PHE A 340 46.18 10.87 16.40
N ALA A 341 44.98 11.38 16.63
CA ALA A 341 43.90 10.65 17.24
C ALA A 341 42.82 10.35 16.20
N VAL A 342 42.22 9.17 16.31
CA VAL A 342 41.13 8.73 15.44
C VAL A 342 39.87 8.50 16.25
N GLY A 343 38.73 8.57 15.57
CA GLY A 343 37.42 8.29 16.15
C GLY A 343 36.42 7.97 15.04
N SER A 344 35.27 7.45 15.43
CA SER A 344 34.13 7.22 14.55
C SER A 344 32.86 7.35 15.36
N ASP A 345 31.82 7.90 14.75
CA ASP A 345 30.54 8.07 15.42
C ASP A 345 29.41 8.22 14.40
N GLU A 346 28.18 7.96 14.84
CA GLU A 346 26.98 8.20 14.06
C GLU A 346 26.26 9.45 14.56
N ILE A 347 26.30 10.53 13.78
CA ILE A 347 25.88 11.86 14.23
C ILE A 347 24.67 12.33 13.42
N TRP A 348 23.63 12.81 14.12
CA TRP A 348 22.50 13.48 13.48
C TRP A 348 22.92 14.81 12.85
N THR A 349 22.59 15.01 11.58
CA THR A 349 22.78 16.28 10.90
C THR A 349 21.62 17.23 11.13
N ASN A 350 21.84 18.53 10.91
CA ASN A 350 20.72 19.45 10.65
C ASN A 350 20.22 19.30 9.20
N THR A 351 19.13 20.01 8.87
CA THR A 351 18.52 19.99 7.53
C THR A 351 19.35 20.70 6.45
N SER A 352 20.50 21.28 6.81
CA SER A 352 21.44 21.93 5.88
C SER A 352 22.71 21.10 5.67
N MET A 353 22.63 19.79 5.94
CA MET A 353 23.74 18.84 5.80
C MET A 353 24.94 19.15 6.70
N GLN A 354 24.71 19.69 7.90
CA GLN A 354 25.80 20.08 8.80
C GLN A 354 25.83 19.24 10.07
N ILE A 355 27.05 19.02 10.55
CA ILE A 355 27.36 18.61 11.92
C ILE A 355 28.10 19.76 12.63
N ARG A 356 28.24 19.66 13.94
CA ARG A 356 29.01 20.63 14.73
C ARG A 356 30.34 20.05 15.15
N ARG A 357 31.37 20.88 15.23
CA ARG A 357 32.74 20.51 15.62
C ARG A 357 33.33 21.50 16.62
N VAL A 358 34.13 21.00 17.56
CA VAL A 358 34.90 21.79 18.53
C VAL A 358 36.07 20.95 19.06
N SER A 359 37.18 21.57 19.45
CA SER A 359 38.32 20.88 20.10
C SER A 359 38.76 21.62 21.36
N GLY A 360 39.47 20.95 22.27
CA GLY A 360 39.99 21.57 23.50
C GLY A 360 41.15 22.56 23.26
N ALA A 361 41.80 22.48 22.10
CA ALA A 361 42.77 23.46 21.60
C ALA A 361 42.85 23.41 20.07
N SER A 362 43.47 24.42 19.47
CA SER A 362 43.65 24.53 18.01
C SER A 362 44.34 23.30 17.41
N GLY A 363 43.92 22.91 16.22
CA GLY A 363 44.47 21.74 15.53
C GLY A 363 43.93 21.57 14.12
N SER A 364 44.14 20.38 13.58
CA SER A 364 43.70 19.98 12.25
C SER A 364 42.80 18.75 12.32
N ILE A 365 41.81 18.69 11.42
CA ILE A 365 40.90 17.55 11.29
C ILE A 365 40.85 17.03 9.86
N TRP A 366 40.52 15.74 9.77
CA TRP A 366 40.14 15.06 8.55
C TRP A 366 38.87 14.28 8.84
N ILE A 367 37.91 14.37 7.93
CA ILE A 367 36.60 13.77 8.13
C ILE A 367 36.21 13.03 6.86
N TRP A 368 35.70 11.83 7.07
CA TRP A 368 35.13 11.01 6.03
C TRP A 368 33.69 10.66 6.37
N THR A 369 32.84 10.73 5.36
CA THR A 369 31.48 10.21 5.41
C THR A 369 31.47 8.87 4.71
N ASP A 370 31.26 7.80 5.48
CA ASP A 370 31.12 6.44 4.94
C ASP A 370 29.69 6.19 4.45
N GLY A 371 28.71 6.91 4.99
CA GLY A 371 27.31 6.71 4.66
C GLY A 371 26.36 7.48 5.57
N PHE A 372 25.08 7.12 5.54
CA PHE A 372 24.04 7.71 6.39
C PHE A 372 22.81 6.82 6.50
N THR A 373 21.96 7.05 7.50
CA THR A 373 20.63 6.46 7.62
C THR A 373 19.56 7.49 7.29
N PHE A 374 18.73 7.22 6.28
CA PHE A 374 17.62 8.07 5.86
C PHE A 374 16.26 7.40 6.12
N PRO A 375 15.58 7.69 7.24
CA PRO A 375 14.44 6.90 7.69
C PRO A 375 13.23 7.03 6.74
N CYS A 376 12.92 5.95 6.01
CA CYS A 376 11.77 5.83 5.12
C CYS A 376 10.63 5.01 5.75
N LYS A 377 10.78 4.56 7.01
CA LYS A 377 9.91 3.59 7.69
C LYS A 377 9.94 2.20 7.02
N ARG A 378 11.11 1.77 6.54
CA ARG A 378 11.25 0.44 5.94
C ARG A 378 11.23 -0.65 7.01
N THR A 379 10.42 -1.69 6.78
CA THR A 379 10.16 -2.77 7.74
C THR A 379 11.13 -3.95 7.62
N ALA A 380 11.79 -4.10 6.47
CA ALA A 380 12.91 -4.99 6.23
C ALA A 380 13.80 -4.37 5.15
#